data_AF-A0A239R9I7-F1
#
_entry.id   AF-A0A239R9I7-F1
#
_cell.length_a   1.000
_cell.length_b   1.000
_cell.length_c   1.000
_cell.angle_alpha   90.00
_cell.angle_beta   90.00
_cell.angle_gamma   90.00
#
_symmetry.space_group_name_H-M   'P 1'
#
loop_
_entity.id
_entity.type
_entity.pdbx_description
1 polymer ?
#
loop_
_entity_poly.entity_id
_entity_poly.type
_entity_poly.pdbx_seq_one_letter_code
_entity_poly.pdbx_strand_id
1 'polypeptide(L)'
;MKITIDVDDSLEQDYITIHCKELTDDILELQKTLVSQSSGRLRLSAFQDDVEHFLELKSIIFMESDGNYILIHTSTDIYKTRRKLYELEELLPRDFVRVSRSTIVNTLRISGIKKLH
;
A
#
# COMPACT_ATOMS: atom_id res chain seq x y z
N MET A 1 23.14 -10.69 1.06
CA MET A 1 22.78 -9.47 0.32
C MET A 1 23.83 -8.41 0.64
N LYS A 2 24.51 -7.86 -0.37
CA LYS A 2 25.47 -6.76 -0.22
C LYS A 2 24.82 -5.54 -0.85
N ILE A 3 24.68 -4.45 -0.09
CA ILE A 3 24.16 -3.18 -0.59
C ILE A 3 25.35 -2.21 -0.64
N THR A 4 25.54 -1.55 -1.78
CA THR A 4 26.53 -0.48 -1.96
C THR A 4 25.76 0.79 -2.28
N ILE A 5 26.15 1.91 -1.67
CA ILE A 5 25.63 3.24 -1.96
C ILE A 5 26.84 4.07 -2.40
N ASP A 6 26.80 4.53 -3.63
CA ASP A 6 27.83 5.38 -4.21
C ASP A 6 27.32 6.82 -4.22
N VAL A 7 28.06 7.71 -3.56
CA VAL A 7 27.74 9.15 -3.51
C VAL A 7 28.62 9.85 -4.54
N ASP A 8 27.99 10.52 -5.50
CA ASP A 8 28.66 11.25 -6.57
C ASP A 8 28.01 12.63 -6.73
N ASP A 9 28.72 13.66 -6.28
CA ASP A 9 28.25 15.05 -6.29
C ASP A 9 28.17 15.65 -7.71
N SER A 10 28.64 14.93 -8.74
CA SER A 10 28.52 15.35 -10.14
C SER A 10 27.19 14.93 -10.80
N LEU A 11 26.36 14.13 -10.12
CA LEU A 11 25.06 13.71 -10.63
C LEU A 11 24.07 14.88 -10.64
N GLU A 12 23.45 15.12 -11.80
CA GLU A 12 22.38 16.11 -11.93
C GLU A 12 21.09 15.71 -11.17
N GLN A 13 20.87 14.40 -11.00
CA GLN A 13 19.75 13.85 -10.24
C GLN A 13 20.06 12.44 -9.72
N ASP A 14 19.44 12.09 -8.61
CA ASP A 14 19.51 10.74 -8.04
C ASP A 14 18.87 9.72 -9.00
N TYR A 15 19.53 8.57 -9.16
CA TYR A 15 18.96 7.42 -9.85
C TYR A 15 19.34 6.13 -9.13
N ILE A 16 18.56 5.07 -9.39
CA ILE A 16 18.81 3.74 -8.82
C ILE A 16 19.09 2.76 -9.95
N THR A 17 20.19 2.02 -9.85
CA THR A 17 20.50 0.91 -10.76
C THR A 17 20.52 -0.40 -9.98
N ILE A 18 19.76 -1.40 -10.46
CA ILE A 18 19.63 -2.71 -9.80
C ILE A 18 20.47 -3.73 -10.56
N HIS A 19 21.58 -4.16 -9.95
CA HIS A 19 22.44 -5.23 -10.49
C HIS A 19 22.05 -6.55 -9.82
N CYS A 20 21.57 -7.52 -10.61
CA CYS A 20 21.15 -8.82 -10.13
C CYS A 20 21.74 -9.94 -11.01
N LYS A 21 21.90 -11.14 -10.45
CA LYS A 21 22.36 -12.32 -11.20
C LYS A 21 21.31 -12.79 -12.20
N GLU A 22 20.04 -12.69 -11.83
CA GLU A 22 18.88 -13.08 -12.63
C GLU A 22 17.71 -12.19 -12.22
N LEU A 23 16.80 -11.92 -13.17
CA LEU A 23 15.57 -11.19 -12.91
C LEU A 23 14.55 -12.11 -12.25
N THR A 24 14.61 -12.19 -10.92
CA THR A 24 13.66 -12.98 -10.12
C THR A 24 12.46 -12.15 -9.70
N ASP A 25 11.39 -12.82 -9.24
CA ASP A 25 10.21 -12.14 -8.69
C ASP A 25 10.58 -11.17 -7.56
N ASP A 26 11.52 -11.54 -6.69
CA ASP A 26 12.02 -10.66 -5.61
C ASP A 26 12.63 -9.36 -6.15
N ILE A 27 13.37 -9.43 -7.27
CA ILE A 27 13.99 -8.25 -7.91
C ILE A 27 12.93 -7.37 -8.57
N LEU A 28 11.96 -7.97 -9.25
CA LEU A 28 10.82 -7.26 -9.81
C LEU A 28 10.01 -6.55 -8.72
N GLU A 29 9.83 -7.21 -7.58
CA GLU A 29 9.10 -6.65 -6.46
C GLU A 29 9.87 -5.51 -5.76
N LEU A 30 11.19 -5.62 -5.65
CA LEU A 30 12.06 -4.53 -5.18
C LEU A 30 11.95 -3.32 -6.08
N GLN A 31 12.01 -3.52 -7.40
CA GLN A 31 11.85 -2.46 -8.39
C GLN A 31 10.49 -1.76 -8.25
N LYS A 32 9.39 -2.52 -8.17
CA LYS A 32 8.05 -1.97 -7.89
C LYS A 32 8.01 -1.18 -6.59
N THR A 33 8.63 -1.71 -5.54
CA THR A 33 8.65 -1.08 -4.22
C THR A 33 9.37 0.26 -4.29
N LEU A 34 10.54 0.34 -4.93
CA LEU A 34 11.31 1.58 -5.08
C LEU A 34 10.56 2.65 -5.89
N VAL A 35 9.90 2.25 -6.98
CA VAL A 35 9.04 3.15 -7.75
C VAL A 35 7.86 3.64 -6.90
N SER A 36 7.29 2.76 -6.08
CA SER A 36 6.20 3.09 -5.16
C SER A 36 6.65 3.81 -3.88
N GLN A 37 7.95 3.88 -3.54
CA GLN A 37 8.45 4.55 -2.33
C GLN A 37 8.86 6.01 -2.54
N SER A 38 8.84 6.49 -3.79
CA SER A 38 8.61 7.90 -4.11
C SER A 38 7.29 8.44 -3.49
N SER A 39 6.44 7.55 -2.98
CA SER A 39 5.09 7.81 -2.51
C SER A 39 4.98 8.16 -1.02
N GLY A 40 5.83 9.06 -0.54
CA GLY A 40 5.50 9.88 0.64
C GLY A 40 4.16 10.66 0.51
N ARG A 41 3.41 10.46 -0.59
CA ARG A 41 2.09 11.00 -0.89
C ARG A 41 1.14 9.99 -1.55
N LEU A 42 1.30 8.65 -1.42
CA LEU A 42 0.25 7.76 -1.94
C LEU A 42 -1.03 8.05 -1.13
N ARG A 43 -2.01 8.65 -1.80
CA ARG A 43 -3.33 8.93 -1.24
C ARG A 43 -4.36 8.09 -1.97
N LEU A 44 -5.26 7.47 -1.22
CA LEU A 44 -6.38 6.74 -1.77
C LEU A 44 -7.58 7.69 -1.87
N SER A 45 -8.10 7.88 -3.08
CA SER A 45 -9.38 8.58 -3.25
C SER A 45 -10.54 7.70 -2.74
N ALA A 46 -11.39 8.28 -1.91
CA ALA A 46 -12.61 7.69 -1.37
C ALA A 46 -13.64 8.77 -1.08
N PHE A 47 -14.91 8.39 -1.02
CA PHE A 47 -16.02 9.32 -0.84
C PHE A 47 -16.60 9.22 0.57
N GLN A 48 -17.00 10.37 1.11
CA GLN A 48 -17.92 10.47 2.23
C GLN A 48 -19.07 11.36 1.77
N ASP A 49 -20.28 10.80 1.76
CA ASP A 49 -21.43 11.38 1.07
C ASP A 49 -21.08 11.71 -0.39
N ASP A 50 -21.26 12.97 -0.81
CA ASP A 50 -20.96 13.44 -2.16
C ASP A 50 -19.59 14.12 -2.28
N VAL A 51 -18.74 14.00 -1.26
CA VAL A 51 -17.42 14.65 -1.22
C VAL A 51 -16.32 13.62 -1.42
N GLU A 52 -15.40 13.89 -2.34
CA GLU A 52 -14.21 13.08 -2.56
C GLU A 52 -13.07 13.52 -1.62
N HIS A 53 -12.50 12.56 -0.91
CA HIS A 53 -11.39 12.73 0.02
C HIS A 53 -10.18 11.92 -0.42
N PHE A 54 -8.99 12.48 -0.25
CA PHE A 54 -7.72 11.82 -0.57
C PHE A 54 -7.02 11.38 0.72
N LEU A 55 -7.24 10.13 1.11
CA LEU A 55 -6.82 9.56 2.38
C LEU A 55 -5.34 9.16 2.34
N GLU A 56 -4.56 9.58 3.34
CA GLU A 56 -3.22 9.04 3.53
C GLU A 56 -3.29 7.56 3.91
N LEU A 57 -2.56 6.68 3.22
CA LEU A 57 -2.64 5.24 3.50
C LEU A 57 -2.34 4.90 4.97
N LYS A 58 -1.46 5.65 5.63
CA LYS A 58 -1.10 5.46 7.05
C LYS A 58 -2.26 5.67 8.02
N SER A 59 -3.31 6.41 7.63
CA SER A 59 -4.50 6.63 8.47
C SER A 59 -5.52 5.50 8.37
N ILE A 60 -5.42 4.67 7.32
CA ILE A 60 -6.35 3.56 7.07
C ILE A 60 -5.97 2.37 7.96
N ILE A 61 -6.96 1.83 8.69
CA ILE A 61 -6.82 0.68 9.58
C ILE A 61 -7.15 -0.61 8.82
N PHE A 62 -8.29 -0.66 8.15
CA PHE A 62 -8.71 -1.79 7.32
C PHE A 62 -9.75 -1.36 6.29
N MET A 63 -10.03 -2.25 5.34
CA MET A 63 -11.04 -2.08 4.32
C MET A 63 -11.90 -3.34 4.25
N GLU A 64 -13.20 -3.17 4.05
CA GLU A 64 -14.12 -4.31 3.91
C GLU A 64 -15.17 -4.08 2.81
N SER A 65 -15.61 -5.17 2.17
CA SER A 65 -16.69 -5.09 1.20
C SER A 65 -18.06 -4.97 1.88
N ASP A 66 -18.84 -3.96 1.48
CA ASP A 66 -20.23 -3.76 1.88
C ASP A 66 -21.11 -3.53 0.63
N GLY A 67 -21.81 -4.59 0.22
CA GLY A 67 -22.61 -4.60 -1.00
C GLY A 67 -21.80 -4.23 -2.26
N ASN A 68 -22.10 -3.07 -2.84
CA ASN A 68 -21.44 -2.58 -4.05
C ASN A 68 -20.22 -1.69 -3.79
N TYR A 69 -19.91 -1.43 -2.52
CA TYR A 69 -18.84 -0.54 -2.10
C TYR A 69 -17.79 -1.28 -1.28
N ILE A 70 -16.61 -0.70 -1.20
CA ILE A 70 -15.63 -1.01 -0.17
C ILE A 70 -15.66 0.11 0.85
N LEU A 71 -15.88 -0.24 2.11
CA LEU A 71 -15.72 0.66 3.24
C LEU A 71 -14.24 0.74 3.62
N ILE A 72 -13.75 1.95 3.83
CA ILE A 72 -12.38 2.25 4.22
C ILE A 72 -12.43 2.85 5.62
N HIS A 73 -11.92 2.11 6.60
CA HIS A 73 -12.00 2.45 8.01
C HIS A 73 -10.74 3.17 8.45
N THR A 74 -10.91 4.39 8.96
CA THR A 74 -9.87 5.14 9.68
C THR A 74 -10.18 5.15 11.18
N SER A 75 -9.37 5.84 11.98
CA SER A 75 -9.65 5.96 13.43
C SER A 75 -10.84 6.86 13.76
N THR A 76 -11.23 7.75 12.85
CA THR A 76 -12.26 8.77 13.09
C THR A 76 -13.50 8.56 12.22
N ASP A 77 -13.30 8.11 10.99
CA ASP A 77 -14.35 8.11 9.96
C ASP A 77 -14.30 6.87 9.07
N ILE A 78 -15.41 6.64 8.35
CA ILE A 78 -15.55 5.59 7.34
C ILE A 78 -15.82 6.25 6.00
N TYR A 79 -15.01 5.90 5.01
CA TYR A 79 -15.15 6.35 3.62
C TYR A 79 -15.56 5.20 2.72
N LYS A 80 -16.01 5.48 1.51
CA LYS A 80 -16.50 4.49 0.55
C LYS A 80 -15.79 4.62 -0.79
N THR A 81 -15.46 3.51 -1.42
CA THR A 81 -15.00 3.49 -2.81
C THR A 81 -15.78 2.45 -3.61
N ARG A 82 -15.95 2.70 -4.92
CA ARG A 82 -16.55 1.74 -5.86
C ARG A 82 -15.55 0.75 -6.44
N ARG A 83 -14.25 0.96 -6.19
CA ARG A 83 -13.20 0.01 -6.55
C ARG A 83 -13.50 -1.36 -5.95
N LYS A 84 -13.07 -2.42 -6.61
CA LYS A 84 -13.18 -3.78 -6.09
C LYS A 84 -12.00 -4.10 -5.17
N LEU A 85 -12.21 -5.03 -4.24
CA LEU A 85 -11.20 -5.39 -3.26
C LEU A 85 -9.90 -5.92 -3.91
N TYR A 86 -10.01 -6.64 -5.04
CA TYR A 86 -8.82 -7.12 -5.78
C TYR A 86 -8.04 -5.98 -6.44
N GLU A 87 -8.71 -4.92 -6.92
CA GLU A 87 -8.04 -3.74 -7.49
C GLU A 87 -7.27 -2.97 -6.41
N LEU A 88 -7.83 -2.93 -5.19
CA LEU A 88 -7.17 -2.34 -4.04
C LEU A 88 -5.96 -3.18 -3.62
N GLU A 89 -6.08 -4.49 -3.62
CA GLU A 89 -4.97 -5.42 -3.32
C GLU A 89 -3.77 -5.24 -4.26
N GLU A 90 -4.01 -5.01 -5.56
CA GLU A 90 -2.94 -4.73 -6.52
C GLU A 90 -2.31 -3.34 -6.37
N LEU A 91 -3.09 -2.37 -5.89
CA LEU A 91 -2.67 -0.96 -5.77
C LEU A 91 -1.94 -0.67 -4.46
N LEU A 92 -2.34 -1.33 -3.38
CA LEU A 92 -1.87 -1.01 -2.03
C LEU A 92 -0.46 -1.58 -1.77
N PRO A 93 0.34 -0.90 -0.92
CA PRO A 93 1.64 -1.42 -0.51
C PRO A 93 1.49 -2.69 0.32
N ARG A 94 2.58 -3.46 0.45
CA ARG A 94 2.60 -4.78 1.11
C ARG A 94 2.09 -4.81 2.54
N ASP A 95 2.14 -3.67 3.22
CA ASP A 95 1.61 -3.54 4.57
C ASP A 95 0.09 -3.76 4.62
N PHE A 96 -0.62 -3.63 3.49
CA PHE A 96 -2.02 -3.99 3.34
C PHE A 96 -2.15 -5.45 2.90
N VAL A 97 -2.66 -6.29 3.79
CA VAL A 97 -2.77 -7.73 3.56
C VAL A 97 -4.24 -8.13 3.48
N ARG A 98 -4.59 -8.88 2.43
CA ARG A 98 -5.92 -9.49 2.31
C ARG A 98 -6.02 -10.70 3.24
N VAL A 99 -6.85 -10.59 4.26
CA VAL A 99 -7.04 -11.63 5.29
C VAL A 99 -8.31 -12.46 5.09
N SER A 100 -9.18 -12.03 4.18
CA SER A 100 -10.39 -12.76 3.80
C SER A 100 -10.83 -12.39 2.38
N ARG A 101 -11.88 -13.04 1.87
CA ARG A 101 -12.48 -12.67 0.58
C ARG A 101 -13.03 -11.23 0.58
N SER A 102 -13.39 -10.70 1.74
CA SER A 102 -14.06 -9.42 1.91
C SER A 102 -13.22 -8.36 2.62
N THR A 103 -11.99 -8.66 3.09
CA THR A 103 -11.27 -7.77 4.00
C THR A 103 -9.78 -7.66 3.67
N ILE A 104 -9.28 -6.42 3.65
CA ILE A 104 -7.85 -6.07 3.60
C ILE A 104 -7.52 -5.30 4.89
N VAL A 105 -6.43 -5.63 5.56
CA VAL A 105 -5.99 -4.96 6.80
C VAL A 105 -4.66 -4.26 6.60
N ASN A 106 -4.48 -3.09 7.21
CA ASN A 106 -3.17 -2.45 7.32
C ASN A 106 -2.43 -3.05 8.52
N THR A 107 -1.41 -3.86 8.26
CA THR A 107 -0.64 -4.57 9.29
C THR A 107 0.14 -3.62 10.21
N LEU A 108 0.48 -2.41 9.75
CA LEU A 108 1.08 -1.36 10.59
C LEU A 108 0.11 -0.77 11.63
N ARG A 109 -1.19 -1.09 11.53
CA ARG A 109 -2.25 -0.63 12.45
C ARG A 109 -2.79 -1.75 13.35
N ILE A 110 -2.21 -2.96 13.30
CA ILE A 110 -2.60 -4.09 14.13
C ILE A 110 -1.80 -4.07 15.45
N SER A 111 -2.49 -4.10 16.59
CA SER A 111 -1.85 -4.15 17.92
C SER A 111 -1.66 -5.57 18.46
N GLY A 112 -2.43 -6.54 17.98
CA GLY A 112 -2.34 -7.93 18.40
C GLY A 112 -3.31 -8.83 17.63
N ILE A 113 -3.02 -10.13 17.60
CA ILE A 113 -3.83 -11.13 16.92
C ILE A 113 -4.18 -12.23 17.92
N LYS A 114 -5.47 -12.51 18.10
CA LYS A 114 -5.96 -13.61 18.93
C LYS A 114 -6.13 -14.87 18.05
N LYS A 115 -5.47 -15.96 18.43
CA LYS A 115 -5.71 -17.28 17.81
C LYS A 115 -7.03 -17.84 18.31
N LEU A 116 -7.86 -18.33 17.40
CA LEU A 116 -9.03 -19.13 17.74
C LEU A 116 -8.57 -20.58 17.88
N HIS A 117 -8.96 -21.22 19.00
CA HIS A 117 -8.70 -22.62 19.29
C HIS A 117 -9.74 -23.52 18.60
#